data_AF-A0A7X7KMA7-F1
#
_entry.id   AF-A0A7X7KMA7-F1
#
_cell.length_a   1.000
_cell.length_b   1.000
_cell.length_c   1.000
_cell.angle_alpha   90.00
_cell.angle_beta   90.00
_cell.angle_gamma   90.00
#
_symmetry.space_group_name_H-M   'P 1'
#
loop_
_entity.id
_entity.type
_entity.pdbx_description
1 polymer ?
#
loop_
_entity_poly.entity_id
_entity_poly.type
_entity_poly.pdbx_seq_one_letter_code
_entity_poly.pdbx_strand_id
1 'polypeptide(L)'
;MTKRISGLAMSGALAVAVWLANSAPAPAAETRPLQVYLFASSTCPECMGIKANLLPRLVEGYGTRIKVTHLDLDDIESFKLLLLYERKYGVKDDEALKVFLGDAFLAGAKAITERLEETVTDQLAKGAVTPTPEAVRAEAKRGNP
;
A
#
# COMPACT_ATOMS: atom_id res chain seq x y z
N MET A 1 -47.00 -38.06 -68.06
CA MET A 1 -46.00 -39.06 -67.64
C MET A 1 -45.68 -38.78 -66.17
N THR A 2 -46.21 -39.62 -65.29
CA THR A 2 -46.20 -39.53 -63.83
C THR A 2 -44.87 -40.02 -63.27
N LYS A 3 -44.28 -39.30 -62.33
CA LYS A 3 -43.40 -39.93 -61.34
C LYS A 3 -43.50 -39.22 -60.00
N ARG A 4 -44.24 -39.86 -59.09
CA ARG A 4 -44.18 -39.62 -57.65
C ARG A 4 -42.86 -40.19 -57.14
N ILE A 5 -42.15 -39.44 -56.30
CA ILE A 5 -41.18 -40.01 -55.37
C ILE A 5 -41.45 -39.39 -54.00
N SER A 6 -41.66 -40.31 -53.06
CA SER A 6 -42.07 -40.11 -51.69
C SER A 6 -40.83 -39.94 -50.81
N GLY A 7 -40.95 -39.08 -49.79
CA GLY A 7 -40.29 -39.24 -48.49
C GLY A 7 -38.82 -38.82 -48.36
N LEU A 8 -38.58 -37.77 -47.56
CA LEU A 8 -37.69 -37.88 -46.41
C LEU A 8 -38.05 -36.79 -45.39
N ALA A 9 -38.51 -37.22 -44.21
CA ALA A 9 -38.59 -36.41 -43.01
C ALA A 9 -37.24 -36.45 -42.31
N MET A 10 -36.72 -35.32 -41.81
CA MET A 10 -36.13 -35.21 -40.46
C MET A 10 -35.58 -33.80 -40.20
N SER A 11 -36.23 -33.13 -39.25
CA SER A 11 -35.64 -32.57 -38.02
C SER A 11 -34.33 -31.78 -38.12
N GLY A 12 -34.39 -30.51 -37.69
CA GLY A 12 -33.21 -29.75 -37.29
C GLY A 12 -33.62 -28.48 -36.54
N ALA A 13 -33.87 -28.61 -35.24
CA ALA A 13 -34.28 -27.55 -34.34
C ALA A 13 -33.28 -26.38 -34.31
N LEU A 14 -33.80 -25.15 -34.21
CA LEU A 14 -33.02 -23.95 -33.89
C LEU A 14 -32.31 -24.14 -32.54
N ALA A 15 -30.98 -24.24 -32.54
CA ALA A 15 -30.19 -24.08 -31.34
C ALA A 15 -29.84 -22.58 -31.17
N VAL A 16 -30.70 -21.84 -30.48
CA VAL A 16 -30.35 -20.50 -29.97
C VAL A 16 -29.45 -20.72 -28.75
N ALA A 17 -28.14 -20.70 -28.97
CA ALA A 17 -27.17 -20.76 -27.88
C ALA A 17 -27.22 -19.46 -27.07
N VAL A 18 -27.96 -19.47 -25.96
CA VAL A 18 -27.97 -18.40 -24.97
C VAL A 18 -26.62 -18.44 -24.25
N TRP A 19 -25.72 -17.52 -24.62
CA TRP A 19 -24.50 -17.25 -23.88
C TRP A 19 -24.87 -16.64 -22.53
N LEU A 20 -25.03 -17.47 -21.50
CA LEU A 20 -25.07 -17.01 -20.12
C LEU A 20 -23.65 -16.55 -19.77
N ALA A 21 -23.40 -15.24 -19.90
CA ALA A 21 -22.22 -14.58 -19.40
C ALA A 21 -22.24 -14.66 -17.86
N ASN A 22 -21.70 -15.74 -17.32
CA ASN A 22 -21.45 -15.92 -15.90
C ASN A 22 -20.26 -15.01 -15.51
N SER A 23 -20.54 -13.74 -15.26
CA SER A 23 -19.58 -12.81 -14.67
C SER A 23 -19.36 -13.21 -13.21
N ALA A 24 -18.35 -14.05 -12.99
CA ALA A 24 -17.83 -14.30 -11.66
C ALA A 24 -17.34 -12.96 -11.07
N PRO A 25 -17.73 -12.58 -9.84
CA PRO A 25 -17.16 -11.41 -9.20
C PRO A 25 -15.65 -11.61 -9.07
N ALA A 26 -14.87 -10.62 -9.52
CA ALA A 26 -13.43 -10.62 -9.31
C ALA A 26 -13.16 -10.77 -7.80
N PRO A 27 -12.16 -11.57 -7.38
CA PRO A 27 -11.81 -11.67 -5.98
C PRO A 27 -11.57 -10.27 -5.43
N ALA A 28 -12.30 -9.90 -4.37
CA ALA A 28 -12.07 -8.64 -3.68
C ALA A 28 -10.58 -8.61 -3.30
N ALA A 29 -9.84 -7.69 -3.91
CA ALA A 29 -8.44 -7.49 -3.56
C ALA A 29 -8.40 -7.26 -2.05
N GLU A 30 -7.73 -8.15 -1.30
CA GLU A 30 -7.54 -7.95 0.13
C GLU A 30 -6.76 -6.64 0.31
N THR A 31 -7.47 -5.59 0.67
CA THR A 31 -6.91 -4.25 0.84
C THR A 31 -6.06 -4.24 2.09
N ARG A 32 -4.77 -4.50 1.91
CA ARG A 32 -3.77 -4.36 2.97
C ARG A 32 -3.68 -2.89 3.37
N PRO A 33 -3.59 -2.58 4.67
CA PRO A 33 -3.44 -1.21 5.13
C PRO A 33 -2.14 -0.59 4.60
N LEU A 34 -2.18 0.70 4.29
CA LEU A 34 -0.97 1.47 4.03
C LEU A 34 -0.16 1.58 5.34
N GLN A 35 1.07 1.06 5.31
CA GLN A 35 1.94 1.14 6.48
C GLN A 35 2.57 2.53 6.56
N VAL A 36 2.51 3.15 7.72
CA VAL A 36 3.12 4.46 8.00
C VAL A 36 4.18 4.24 9.08
N TYR A 37 5.46 4.29 8.69
CA TYR A 37 6.58 4.08 9.61
C TYR A 37 7.13 5.43 10.07
N LEU A 38 6.91 5.79 11.33
CA LEU A 38 7.50 6.97 11.96
C LEU A 38 8.80 6.58 12.67
N PHE A 39 9.91 7.14 12.21
CA PHE A 39 11.20 7.10 12.90
C PHE A 39 11.36 8.38 13.71
N ALA A 40 11.43 8.23 15.03
CA ALA A 40 11.51 9.36 15.95
C ALA A 40 12.07 8.92 17.31
N SER A 41 13.02 9.67 17.87
CA SER A 41 13.47 9.43 19.25
C SER A 41 12.31 9.63 20.25
N SER A 42 12.29 8.81 21.30
CA SER A 42 11.36 8.94 22.42
C SER A 42 11.52 10.27 23.18
N THR A 43 12.73 10.85 23.16
CA THR A 43 13.09 12.05 23.92
C THR A 43 12.99 13.35 23.13
N CYS A 44 12.57 13.30 21.86
CA CYS A 44 12.49 14.48 21.00
C CYS A 44 11.26 15.37 21.31
N PRO A 45 11.45 16.62 21.78
CA PRO A 45 10.34 17.51 22.12
C PRO A 45 9.48 17.88 20.90
N GLU A 46 10.10 18.06 19.74
CA GLU A 46 9.43 18.41 18.48
C GLU A 46 8.52 17.28 17.98
N CYS A 47 8.80 16.04 18.38
CA CYS A 47 7.96 14.89 18.06
C CYS A 47 6.69 14.80 18.91
N MET A 48 6.61 15.48 20.06
CA MET A 48 5.50 15.30 20.99
C MET A 48 4.15 15.67 20.37
N GLY A 49 4.07 16.79 19.65
CA GLY A 49 2.84 17.21 18.98
C GLY A 49 2.39 16.23 17.88
N ILE A 50 3.35 15.66 17.15
CA ILE A 50 3.07 14.66 16.11
C ILE A 50 2.53 13.38 16.74
N LYS A 51 3.22 12.85 17.76
CA LYS A 51 2.85 11.60 18.44
C LYS A 51 1.53 11.73 19.22
N ALA A 52 1.32 12.85 19.91
CA ALA A 52 0.17 13.03 20.79
C ALA A 52 -1.11 13.49 20.06
N ASN A 53 -0.98 14.24 18.96
CA ASN A 53 -2.14 14.87 18.32
C ASN A 53 -2.33 14.49 16.86
N LEU A 54 -1.26 14.51 16.05
CA LEU A 54 -1.40 14.28 14.60
C LEU A 54 -1.68 12.81 14.28
N LEU A 55 -0.86 11.90 14.79
CA LEU A 55 -0.98 10.47 14.48
C LEU A 55 -2.27 9.84 15.01
N PRO A 56 -2.74 10.14 16.24
CA PRO A 56 -4.03 9.65 16.70
C PRO A 56 -5.19 10.12 15.81
N ARG A 57 -5.20 11.40 15.42
CA ARG A 57 -6.22 11.93 14.49
C ARG A 57 -6.17 11.28 13.11
N LEU A 58 -4.97 11.00 12.61
CA LEU A 58 -4.78 10.27 11.36
C LEU A 58 -5.35 8.84 11.46
N VAL A 59 -5.06 8.12 12.53
CA VAL A 59 -5.59 6.76 12.75
C VAL A 59 -7.12 6.79 12.88
N GLU A 60 -7.68 7.77 13.58
CA GLU A 60 -9.13 7.94 13.70
C GLU A 60 -9.79 8.22 12.34
N GLY A 61 -9.20 9.10 11.53
CA GLY A 61 -9.75 9.49 10.22
C GLY A 61 -9.68 8.40 9.14
N TYR A 62 -8.62 7.59 9.13
CA TYR A 62 -8.42 6.56 8.11
C TYR A 62 -8.79 5.14 8.57
N GLY A 63 -8.93 4.91 9.89
CA GLY A 63 -9.28 3.62 10.46
C GLY A 63 -8.35 2.49 10.01
N THR A 64 -8.93 1.36 9.59
CA THR A 64 -8.19 0.16 9.15
C THR A 64 -7.48 0.32 7.81
N ARG A 65 -7.63 1.46 7.12
CA ARG A 65 -6.95 1.71 5.84
C ARG A 65 -5.46 2.00 6.02
N ILE A 66 -5.04 2.41 7.21
CA ILE A 66 -3.62 2.65 7.53
C ILE A 66 -3.20 1.90 8.78
N LYS A 67 -1.89 1.71 8.93
CA LYS A 67 -1.29 1.21 10.16
C LYS A 67 -0.03 2.01 10.47
N VAL A 68 -0.08 2.77 11.56
CA VAL A 68 1.06 3.56 12.04
C VAL A 68 1.94 2.69 12.93
N THR A 69 3.25 2.71 12.68
CA THR A 69 4.26 2.00 13.49
C THR A 69 5.35 2.99 13.90
N HIS A 70 5.58 3.09 15.20
CA HIS A 70 6.64 3.91 15.79
C HIS A 70 7.94 3.10 15.88
N LEU A 71 9.03 3.66 15.37
CA LEU A 71 10.38 3.11 15.41
C LEU A 71 11.24 4.10 16.18
N ASP A 72 11.63 3.70 17.39
CA ASP A 72 12.35 4.57 18.32
C ASP A 72 13.83 4.67 17.92
N LEU A 73 14.32 5.87 17.69
CA LEU A 73 15.72 6.08 17.29
C LEU A 73 16.72 5.89 18.44
N ASP A 74 16.24 5.80 19.67
CA ASP A 74 17.09 5.42 20.81
C ASP A 74 17.42 3.91 20.79
N ASP A 75 16.67 3.10 20.02
CA ASP A 75 16.99 1.70 19.72
C ASP A 75 17.93 1.60 18.50
N ILE A 76 19.08 0.93 18.69
CA ILE A 76 20.11 0.82 17.66
C ILE A 76 19.62 0.09 16.40
N GLU A 77 18.71 -0.88 16.54
CA GLU A 77 18.18 -1.62 15.39
C GLU A 77 17.20 -0.80 14.55
N SER A 78 16.44 0.08 15.19
CA SER A 78 15.57 1.07 14.55
C SER A 78 16.38 2.19 13.90
N PHE A 79 17.46 2.66 14.53
CA PHE A 79 18.39 3.59 13.91
C PHE A 79 19.05 3.01 12.66
N LYS A 80 19.57 1.77 12.72
CA LYS A 80 20.11 1.09 11.52
C LYS A 80 19.04 0.94 10.44
N LEU A 81 17.80 0.65 10.83
CA LEU A 81 16.69 0.53 9.89
C LEU A 81 16.38 1.85 9.19
N LEU A 82 16.42 2.99 9.90
CA LEU A 82 16.28 4.31 9.31
C LEU A 82 17.27 4.49 8.15
N LEU A 83 18.55 4.20 8.38
CA LEU A 83 19.59 4.31 7.35
C LEU A 83 19.31 3.44 6.12
N LEU A 84 18.67 2.27 6.29
CA LEU A 84 18.27 1.43 5.15
C LEU A 84 17.11 2.04 4.37
N TYR A 85 16.11 2.59 5.07
CA TYR A 85 15.01 3.30 4.43
C TYR A 85 15.51 4.55 3.70
N GLU A 86 16.39 5.33 4.31
CA GLU A 86 17.01 6.49 3.67
C GLU A 86 17.70 6.14 2.36
N ARG A 87 18.52 5.08 2.37
CA ARG A 87 19.15 4.58 1.13
C ARG A 87 18.11 4.11 0.11
N LYS A 88 17.08 3.39 0.52
CA LYS A 88 16.04 2.87 -0.38
C LYS A 88 15.22 3.99 -1.04
N TYR A 89 14.89 5.03 -0.30
CA TYR A 89 14.08 6.16 -0.76
C TYR A 89 14.93 7.30 -1.36
N GLY A 90 16.26 7.16 -1.35
CA GLY A 90 17.17 8.19 -1.87
C GLY A 90 17.12 9.49 -1.09
N VAL A 91 16.91 9.40 0.23
CA VAL A 91 16.85 10.54 1.15
C VAL A 91 18.21 11.27 1.17
N LYS A 92 18.17 12.60 1.13
CA LYS A 92 19.37 13.46 1.11
C LYS A 92 19.43 14.48 2.24
N ASP A 93 18.35 14.64 3.00
CA ASP A 93 18.31 15.51 4.17
C ASP A 93 18.89 14.81 5.41
N ASP A 94 19.23 15.60 6.42
CA ASP A 94 19.85 15.18 7.68
C ASP A 94 18.88 15.12 8.88
N GLU A 95 17.58 15.30 8.65
CA GLU A 95 16.56 15.29 9.71
C GLU A 95 16.38 13.89 10.29
N ALA A 96 16.60 13.68 11.58
CA ALA A 96 16.41 12.35 12.17
C ALA A 96 14.92 11.92 12.18
N LEU A 97 14.01 12.87 12.37
CA LEU A 97 12.57 12.64 12.39
C LEU A 97 12.06 12.41 10.97
N LYS A 98 11.63 11.18 10.65
CA LYS A 98 11.18 10.81 9.30
C LYS A 98 9.95 9.91 9.32
N VAL A 99 9.08 10.07 8.32
CA VAL A 99 7.97 9.16 8.05
C VAL A 99 8.13 8.56 6.65
N PHE A 100 7.98 7.25 6.53
CA PHE A 100 7.94 6.54 5.25
C PHE A 100 6.57 5.88 5.05
N LEU A 101 5.96 6.09 3.88
CA LEU A 101 4.66 5.54 3.51
C LEU A 101 4.54 5.42 1.98
N GLY A 102 4.10 4.26 1.50
CA GLY A 102 4.02 3.95 0.08
C GLY A 102 5.39 4.13 -0.59
N ASP A 103 5.43 4.95 -1.65
CA ASP A 103 6.67 5.34 -2.34
C ASP A 103 7.22 6.72 -1.91
N ALA A 104 6.65 7.33 -0.87
CA ALA A 104 7.02 8.66 -0.38
C ALA A 104 7.68 8.65 1.01
N PHE A 105 8.36 9.76 1.32
CA PHE A 105 8.83 10.07 2.67
C PHE A 105 8.62 11.55 3.02
N LEU A 106 8.53 11.84 4.31
CA LEU A 106 8.51 13.19 4.87
C LEU A 106 9.59 13.29 5.94
N ALA A 107 10.36 14.38 5.93
CA ALA A 107 11.48 14.60 6.83
C ALA A 107 11.29 15.89 7.63
N GLY A 108 11.57 15.82 8.93
CA GLY A 108 11.41 16.92 9.88
C GLY A 108 9.97 17.18 10.30
N ALA A 109 9.80 17.85 11.45
CA ALA A 109 8.50 18.06 12.07
C ALA A 109 7.55 18.90 11.19
N LYS A 110 8.09 19.89 10.48
CA LYS A 110 7.33 20.76 9.60
C LYS A 110 6.66 19.99 8.46
N ALA A 111 7.44 19.24 7.67
CA ALA A 111 6.91 18.49 6.54
C ALA A 111 5.88 17.45 6.96
N ILE A 112 6.13 16.77 8.09
CA ILE A 112 5.18 15.79 8.65
C ILE A 112 3.87 16.48 9.05
N THR A 113 3.94 17.60 9.75
CA THR A 113 2.74 18.30 10.23
C THR A 113 1.90 18.88 9.09
N GLU A 114 2.55 19.42 8.06
CA GLU A 114 1.86 20.08 6.94
C GLU A 114 1.34 19.10 5.88
N ARG A 115 1.99 17.95 5.68
CA ARG A 115 1.78 17.13 4.47
C ARG A 115 1.42 15.67 4.72
N LEU A 116 1.48 15.16 5.96
CA LEU A 116 1.25 13.73 6.22
C LEU A 116 -0.14 13.28 5.79
N GLU A 117 -1.17 14.06 6.07
CA GLU A 117 -2.56 13.70 5.74
C GLU A 117 -2.80 13.63 4.23
N GLU A 118 -2.35 14.64 3.49
CA GLU A 118 -2.40 14.66 2.02
C GLU A 118 -1.61 13.48 1.44
N THR A 119 -0.40 13.23 1.95
CA THR A 119 0.44 12.13 1.49
C THR A 119 -0.23 10.77 1.72
N VAL A 120 -0.90 10.56 2.86
CA VAL A 120 -1.67 9.33 3.10
C VAL A 120 -2.79 9.17 2.08
N THR A 121 -3.56 10.23 1.81
CA THR A 121 -4.63 10.19 0.80
C THR A 121 -4.08 9.78 -0.56
N ASP A 122 -3.00 10.43 -1.00
CA ASP A 122 -2.38 10.16 -2.30
C ASP A 122 -1.87 8.72 -2.40
N GLN A 123 -1.17 8.23 -1.37
CA GLN A 123 -0.60 6.89 -1.37
C GLN A 123 -1.70 5.81 -1.33
N LEU A 124 -2.79 6.06 -0.60
CA LEU A 124 -3.97 5.18 -0.61
C LEU A 124 -4.65 5.17 -1.98
N ALA A 125 -4.80 6.33 -2.63
CA ALA A 125 -5.39 6.44 -3.96
C ALA A 125 -4.57 5.72 -5.04
N LYS A 126 -3.24 5.74 -4.91
CA LYS A 126 -2.31 4.99 -5.78
C LYS A 126 -2.31 3.49 -5.52
N GLY A 127 -2.87 3.02 -4.41
CA GLY A 127 -2.70 1.63 -3.96
C GLY A 127 -1.24 1.29 -3.66
N ALA A 128 -0.46 2.29 -3.22
CA ALA A 128 0.95 2.13 -2.97
C ALA A 128 1.20 1.18 -1.78
N VAL A 129 2.32 0.45 -1.85
CA VAL A 129 2.73 -0.48 -0.81
C VAL A 129 4.01 0.04 -0.17
N THR A 130 3.96 0.32 1.12
CA THR A 130 5.18 0.62 1.88
C THR A 130 5.99 -0.66 2.04
N PRO A 131 7.27 -0.69 1.63
CA PRO A 131 8.18 -1.79 1.91
C PRO A 131 8.21 -2.08 3.41
N THR A 132 8.24 -3.35 3.82
CA THR A 132 8.29 -3.71 5.24
C THR A 132 9.74 -3.66 5.75
N PRO A 133 9.96 -3.50 7.07
CA PRO A 133 11.29 -3.59 7.66
C PRO A 133 12.06 -4.85 7.26
N GLU A 134 11.40 -6.00 7.17
CA GLU A 134 12.02 -7.28 6.78
C GLU A 134 12.46 -7.24 5.32
N ALA A 135 11.62 -6.70 4.43
CA ALA A 135 11.94 -6.54 3.02
C ALA A 135 13.14 -5.61 2.81
N VAL A 136 13.14 -4.44 3.47
CA VAL A 136 14.25 -3.48 3.41
C VAL A 136 15.55 -4.07 3.93
N ARG A 137 15.52 -4.80 5.06
CA ARG A 137 16.70 -5.51 5.60
C ARG A 137 17.18 -6.62 4.65
N ALA A 138 16.27 -7.37 4.04
CA ALA A 138 16.63 -8.43 3.09
C ALA A 138 17.27 -7.86 1.82
N GLU A 139 16.77 -6.73 1.30
CA GLU A 139 17.38 -6.01 0.18
C GLU A 139 18.81 -5.56 0.50
N ALA A 140 19.02 -4.95 1.67
CA ALA A 140 20.34 -4.48 2.09
C ALA A 140 21.38 -5.61 2.17
N LYS A 141 20.98 -6.80 2.62
CA LYS A 141 21.85 -7.99 2.65
C LYS A 141 22.24 -8.49 1.25
N ARG A 142 21.39 -8.30 0.24
CA ARG A 142 21.68 -8.70 -1.15
C ARG A 142 22.57 -7.70 -1.87
N GLY A 143 22.48 -6.42 -1.52
CA GLY A 143 23.25 -5.33 -2.14
C GLY A 143 24.66 -5.12 -1.56
N ASN A 144 25.06 -5.93 -0.58
CA ASN A 144 26.38 -5.85 0.05
C ASN A 144 27.22 -7.09 -0.33
N PRO A 145 27.95 -7.08 -1.46
CA PRO A 145 28.91 -8.15 -1.78
C PRO A 145 30.04 -8.24 -0.74
#